data_AF-A0A8B6BXP3-F1
#
_entry.id   AF-A0A8B6BXP3-F1
#
_cell.length_a   1.000
_cell.length_b   1.000
_cell.length_c   1.000
_cell.angle_alpha   90.00
_cell.angle_beta   90.00
_cell.angle_gamma   90.00
#
_symmetry.space_group_name_H-M   'P 1'
#
loop_
_entity.id
_entity.type
_entity.pdbx_description
1 polymer ?
#
loop_
_entity_poly.entity_id
_entity_poly.type
_entity_poly.pdbx_seq_one_letter_code
_entity_poly.pdbx_strand_id
1 'polypeptide(L)'
;MDIFVKFRENHGFSDVWPIPLDDLTSFIVYMFRKKLSHSTVSGYISGLSYFNKINNLEDNTQKFVVRKLIEGIKRLGGPNQKDTRLPITRDILEKLLRSLAVICKNGYETKLFMASFSLAFHGFMRVGEITVDCKNKQMHTVKFENIKAL
;
A
#
# COMPACT_ATOMS: atom_id res chain seq x y z
N MET A 1 -22.34 -7.24 -16.83
CA MET A 1 -22.15 -6.15 -17.81
C MET A 1 -23.05 -4.97 -17.51
N ASP A 2 -24.33 -5.18 -17.21
CA ASP A 2 -25.33 -4.10 -17.05
C ASP A 2 -24.95 -2.99 -16.07
N ILE A 3 -24.28 -3.31 -14.95
CA ILE A 3 -23.85 -2.27 -14.00
C ILE A 3 -22.72 -1.40 -14.56
N PHE A 4 -21.83 -1.98 -15.37
CA PHE A 4 -20.75 -1.26 -16.02
C PHE A 4 -21.30 -0.36 -17.13
N VAL A 5 -22.21 -0.88 -17.96
CA VAL A 5 -22.88 -0.09 -19.01
C VAL A 5 -23.65 1.08 -18.39
N LYS A 6 -24.48 0.82 -17.38
CA LYS A 6 -25.17 1.88 -16.61
C LYS A 6 -24.20 2.88 -15.98
N PHE A 7 -23.03 2.44 -15.54
CA PHE A 7 -22.02 3.36 -15.01
C PHE A 7 -21.49 4.28 -16.10
N ARG A 8 -21.16 3.75 -17.28
CA ARG A 8 -20.67 4.54 -18.42
C ARG A 8 -21.71 5.57 -18.88
N GLU A 9 -22.96 5.14 -19.04
CA GLU A 9 -24.08 6.00 -19.41
C GLU A 9 -24.26 7.16 -18.41
N ASN A 10 -24.27 6.85 -17.11
CA ASN A 10 -24.49 7.86 -16.06
C ASN A 10 -23.34 8.86 -15.90
N HIS A 11 -22.14 8.53 -16.34
CA HIS A 11 -20.94 9.38 -16.20
C HIS A 11 -20.45 9.94 -17.55
N GLY A 12 -21.20 9.72 -18.63
CA GLY A 12 -20.89 10.27 -19.96
C GLY A 12 -19.65 9.66 -20.63
N PHE A 13 -19.27 8.43 -20.29
CA PHE A 13 -18.10 7.79 -20.88
C PHE A 13 -18.35 7.30 -22.31
N SER A 14 -17.25 7.28 -23.09
CA SER A 14 -17.04 6.46 -24.29
C SER A 14 -17.78 5.13 -24.29
N ASP A 15 -18.28 4.55 -25.38
CA ASP A 15 -18.40 3.07 -25.45
C ASP A 15 -17.19 2.46 -26.18
N VAL A 16 -16.00 2.82 -25.71
CA VAL A 16 -14.72 2.39 -26.29
C VAL A 16 -14.26 1.08 -25.66
N TRP A 17 -13.76 0.18 -26.51
CA TRP A 17 -13.14 -1.09 -26.16
C TRP A 17 -11.77 -1.21 -26.84
N PRO A 18 -10.72 -1.71 -26.17
CA PRO A 18 -10.66 -2.11 -24.76
C PRO A 18 -10.88 -0.94 -23.80
N ILE A 19 -11.41 -1.23 -22.61
CA ILE A 19 -11.74 -0.20 -21.61
C ILE A 19 -10.46 0.56 -21.20
N PRO A 20 -10.42 1.89 -21.33
CA PRO A 20 -9.31 2.70 -20.86
C PRO A 20 -9.03 2.50 -19.36
N LEU A 21 -7.78 2.66 -18.96
CA LEU A 21 -7.41 2.47 -17.55
C LEU A 21 -8.16 3.45 -16.62
N ASP A 22 -8.33 4.70 -17.04
CA ASP A 22 -9.02 5.73 -16.26
C ASP A 22 -10.51 5.40 -16.04
N ASP A 23 -11.22 4.94 -17.07
CA ASP A 23 -12.61 4.47 -16.96
C ASP A 23 -12.72 3.30 -15.98
N LEU A 24 -11.77 2.36 -16.05
CA LEU A 24 -11.76 1.18 -15.20
C LEU A 24 -11.46 1.54 -13.73
N THR A 25 -10.51 2.43 -13.47
CA THR A 25 -10.25 2.92 -12.11
C THR A 25 -11.43 3.69 -11.56
N SER A 26 -12.07 4.55 -12.37
CA SER A 26 -13.29 5.28 -12.02
C SER A 26 -14.44 4.34 -11.68
N PHE A 27 -14.61 3.25 -12.44
CA PHE A 27 -15.62 2.24 -12.16
C PHE A 27 -15.38 1.51 -10.83
N ILE A 28 -14.12 1.19 -10.51
CA ILE A 28 -13.75 0.57 -9.23
C ILE A 28 -14.04 1.53 -8.06
N VAL A 29 -13.72 2.81 -8.21
CA VAL A 29 -14.04 3.85 -7.22
C VAL A 29 -15.55 3.99 -7.03
N TYR A 30 -16.33 3.98 -8.12
CA TYR A 30 -17.79 4.01 -8.06
C TYR A 30 -18.35 2.82 -7.28
N MET A 31 -17.87 1.60 -7.54
CA MET A 31 -18.29 0.41 -6.80
C MET A 31 -17.91 0.46 -5.31
N PHE A 32 -16.73 0.99 -5.00
CA PHE A 32 -16.30 1.23 -3.62
C PHE A 32 -17.21 2.22 -2.90
N ARG A 33 -17.58 3.33 -3.54
CA ARG A 33 -18.52 4.33 -2.98
C ARG A 33 -19.91 3.75 -2.75
N LYS A 34 -20.33 2.79 -3.58
CA LYS A 34 -21.57 2.00 -3.37
C LYS A 34 -21.46 0.93 -2.28
N LYS A 35 -20.33 0.84 -1.57
CA LYS A 35 -20.06 -0.14 -0.51
C LYS A 35 -20.21 -1.59 -0.97
N LEU A 36 -19.90 -1.87 -2.24
CA LEU A 36 -19.87 -3.24 -2.73
C LEU A 36 -18.70 -4.00 -2.11
N SER A 37 -18.93 -5.29 -1.84
CA SER A 37 -17.91 -6.14 -1.23
C SER A 37 -16.74 -6.39 -2.17
N HIS A 38 -15.58 -6.73 -1.61
CA HIS A 38 -14.40 -7.10 -2.40
C HIS A 38 -14.67 -8.24 -3.40
N SER A 39 -15.42 -9.27 -2.99
CA SER A 39 -15.75 -10.40 -3.87
C SER A 39 -16.65 -9.96 -5.02
N THR A 40 -17.63 -9.09 -4.76
CA THR A 40 -18.50 -8.51 -5.77
C THR A 40 -17.70 -7.68 -6.79
N VAL A 41 -16.83 -6.79 -6.31
CA VAL A 41 -15.97 -5.96 -7.17
C VAL A 41 -15.05 -6.82 -8.02
N SER A 42 -14.40 -7.81 -7.41
CA SER A 42 -13.52 -8.75 -8.12
C SER A 42 -14.28 -9.51 -9.20
N GLY A 43 -15.51 -9.96 -8.91
CA GLY A 43 -16.37 -10.63 -9.88
C GLY A 43 -16.70 -9.77 -11.09
N TYR A 44 -17.03 -8.49 -10.90
CA TYR A 44 -17.25 -7.56 -12.03
C TYR A 44 -15.99 -7.36 -12.87
N ILE A 45 -14.84 -7.15 -12.24
CA ILE A 45 -13.58 -6.96 -12.96
C ILE A 45 -13.16 -8.24 -13.70
N SER A 46 -13.36 -9.42 -13.10
CA SER A 46 -13.14 -10.71 -13.78
C SER A 46 -14.06 -10.90 -14.98
N GLY A 47 -15.33 -10.48 -14.88
CA GLY A 47 -16.26 -10.50 -16.01
C GLY A 47 -15.80 -9.61 -17.17
N LEU A 48 -15.28 -8.41 -16.88
CA LEU A 48 -14.71 -7.51 -17.90
C LEU A 48 -13.42 -8.09 -18.52
N SER A 49 -12.54 -8.68 -17.71
CA SER A 49 -11.34 -9.41 -18.18
C SER A 49 -11.73 -10.55 -19.13
N TYR A 50 -12.75 -11.33 -18.77
CA TYR A 50 -13.24 -12.44 -19.58
C TYR A 50 -13.81 -11.96 -20.91
N PHE A 51 -14.61 -10.89 -20.91
CA PHE A 51 -15.12 -10.28 -22.13
C PHE A 51 -14.01 -9.82 -23.06
N ASN A 52 -12.98 -9.12 -22.54
CA ASN A 52 -11.83 -8.72 -23.34
C ASN A 52 -11.13 -9.94 -23.97
N LYS A 53 -10.95 -11.02 -23.20
CA LYS A 53 -10.30 -12.25 -23.67
C LYS A 53 -11.07 -12.95 -24.78
N ILE A 54 -12.39 -13.10 -24.67
CA ILE A 54 -13.21 -13.71 -25.73
C ILE A 54 -13.10 -12.93 -27.03
N ASN A 55 -13.05 -11.60 -26.94
CA ASN A 55 -12.98 -10.71 -28.11
C ASN A 55 -11.55 -10.44 -28.58
N ASN A 56 -10.54 -11.13 -28.02
CA ASN A 56 -9.11 -10.91 -28.32
C ASN A 56 -8.65 -9.45 -28.16
N LEU A 57 -9.19 -8.73 -27.17
CA LEU A 57 -8.85 -7.36 -26.83
C LEU A 57 -7.76 -7.30 -25.73
N GLU A 58 -7.02 -6.18 -25.68
CA GLU A 58 -6.04 -5.94 -24.61
C GLU A 58 -6.73 -5.87 -23.24
N ASP A 59 -6.20 -6.60 -22.25
CA ASP A 59 -6.77 -6.66 -20.92
C ASP A 59 -6.12 -5.66 -19.94
N ASN A 60 -6.69 -4.46 -19.87
CA ASN A 60 -6.29 -3.42 -18.91
C ASN A 60 -6.63 -3.76 -17.45
N THR A 61 -7.47 -4.79 -17.18
CA THR A 61 -7.89 -5.14 -15.82
C THR A 61 -6.79 -5.71 -14.95
N GLN A 62 -5.73 -6.21 -15.56
CA GLN A 62 -4.60 -6.82 -14.85
C GLN A 62 -3.47 -5.83 -14.55
N LYS A 63 -3.63 -4.55 -14.95
CA LYS A 63 -2.64 -3.50 -14.68
C LYS A 63 -2.47 -3.28 -13.17
N PHE A 64 -1.25 -2.90 -12.78
CA PHE A 64 -0.84 -2.73 -11.39
C PHE A 64 -1.80 -1.85 -10.59
N VAL A 65 -2.22 -0.72 -11.16
CA VAL A 65 -3.14 0.25 -10.52
C VAL A 65 -4.47 -0.41 -10.18
N VAL A 66 -5.05 -1.18 -11.10
CA VAL A 66 -6.34 -1.86 -10.91
C VAL A 66 -6.24 -2.88 -9.78
N ARG A 67 -5.18 -3.71 -9.80
CA ARG A 67 -4.92 -4.68 -8.74
C ARG A 67 -4.78 -4.00 -7.38
N LYS A 68 -4.06 -2.88 -7.31
CA LYS A 68 -3.91 -2.09 -6.07
C LYS A 68 -5.20 -1.48 -5.57
N LEU A 69 -6.09 -1.04 -6.47
CA LEU A 69 -7.41 -0.53 -6.07
C LEU A 69 -8.28 -1.65 -5.47
N ILE A 70 -8.30 -2.84 -6.09
CA ILE A 70 -9.05 -3.99 -5.56
C ILE A 70 -8.49 -4.44 -4.20
N GLU A 71 -7.16 -4.51 -4.06
CA GLU A 71 -6.51 -4.75 -2.75
C GLU A 71 -6.88 -3.69 -1.72
N GLY A 72 -6.95 -2.41 -2.13
CA GLY A 72 -7.40 -1.31 -1.29
C GLY A 72 -8.82 -1.51 -0.76
N ILE A 73 -9.74 -1.96 -1.62
CA ILE A 73 -11.13 -2.28 -1.23
C ILE A 73 -11.13 -3.41 -0.20
N LYS A 74 -10.32 -4.46 -0.39
CA LYS A 74 -10.17 -5.54 0.60
C LYS A 74 -9.66 -5.00 1.94
N ARG A 75 -8.66 -4.12 1.90
CA ARG A 75 -8.03 -3.56 3.10
C ARG A 75 -8.98 -2.69 3.90
N LEU A 76 -9.75 -1.84 3.21
CA LEU A 76 -10.68 -0.87 3.80
C LEU A 76 -12.05 -1.46 4.16
N GLY A 77 -12.52 -2.46 3.42
CA GLY A 77 -13.85 -3.05 3.57
C GLY A 77 -13.90 -4.36 4.37
N GLY A 78 -12.76 -4.99 4.65
CA GLY A 78 -12.72 -6.17 5.51
C GLY A 78 -12.85 -5.81 7.00
N PRO A 79 -13.17 -6.79 7.89
CA PRO A 79 -13.07 -6.64 9.34
C PRO A 79 -11.62 -6.50 9.83
N ASN A 80 -10.70 -6.06 8.96
CA ASN A 80 -9.31 -5.84 9.30
C ASN A 80 -9.27 -4.94 10.52
N GLN A 81 -8.66 -5.48 11.58
CA GLN A 81 -8.37 -4.77 12.81
C GLN A 81 -7.96 -3.35 12.44
N LYS A 82 -8.77 -2.37 12.87
CA LYS A 82 -8.32 -0.97 12.93
C LYS A 82 -6.92 -1.06 13.51
N ASP A 83 -5.92 -0.53 12.82
CA ASP A 83 -4.55 -0.57 13.33
C ASP A 83 -4.58 0.11 14.70
N THR A 84 -4.54 -0.70 15.77
CA THR A 84 -4.68 -0.24 17.15
C THR A 84 -3.35 0.27 17.67
N ARG A 85 -2.29 0.20 16.87
CA ARG A 85 -0.98 0.73 17.24
C ARG A 85 -1.10 2.24 17.34
N LEU A 86 -0.82 2.74 18.52
CA LEU A 86 -0.67 4.16 18.73
C LEU A 86 0.65 4.61 18.08
N PRO A 87 0.68 5.80 17.47
CA PRO A 87 1.92 6.36 16.98
C PRO A 87 2.90 6.52 18.14
N ILE A 88 4.17 6.25 17.89
CA ILE A 88 5.22 6.67 18.83
C ILE A 88 5.18 8.19 18.85
N THR A 89 5.04 8.79 20.03
CA THR A 89 5.12 10.23 20.22
C THR A 89 6.52 10.61 20.68
N ARG A 90 6.85 11.91 20.62
CA ARG A 90 8.12 12.42 21.13
C ARG A 90 8.35 12.05 22.59
N ASP A 91 7.33 12.15 23.44
CA ASP A 91 7.43 11.80 24.86
C ASP A 91 7.74 10.31 25.06
N ILE A 92 7.14 9.45 24.25
CA ILE A 92 7.42 8.00 24.27
C ILE A 92 8.86 7.76 23.82
N LEU A 93 9.33 8.42 22.76
CA LEU A 93 10.72 8.33 22.31
C LEU A 93 11.69 8.75 23.41
N GLU A 94 11.49 9.90 24.06
CA GLU A 94 12.38 10.37 25.12
C GLU A 94 12.44 9.40 26.31
N LYS A 95 11.30 8.79 26.68
CA LYS A 95 11.25 7.74 27.70
C LYS A 95 12.03 6.50 27.28
N LEU A 96 11.88 6.06 26.03
CA LEU A 96 12.65 4.94 25.48
C LEU A 96 14.15 5.22 25.55
N LEU A 97 14.59 6.39 25.06
CA LEU A 97 16.01 6.77 25.06
C LEU A 97 16.61 6.78 26.47
N ARG A 98 15.89 7.31 27.47
CA ARG A 98 16.35 7.30 28.88
C ARG A 98 16.47 5.88 29.44
N SER A 99 15.57 4.98 29.06
CA SER A 99 15.57 3.59 29.57
C SER A 99 16.72 2.74 29.02
N LEU A 100 17.29 3.09 27.86
CA LEU A 100 18.35 2.31 27.21
C LEU A 100 19.61 2.17 28.07
N ALA A 101 19.95 3.19 28.86
CA ALA A 101 21.13 3.15 29.73
C ALA A 101 21.08 2.05 30.79
N VAL A 102 19.87 1.58 31.14
CA VAL A 102 19.64 0.51 32.13
C VAL A 102 19.50 -0.87 31.46
N ILE A 103 19.03 -0.90 30.22
CA ILE A 103 18.70 -2.14 29.49
C ILE A 103 19.91 -2.68 28.71
N CYS A 104 20.74 -1.80 28.14
CA CYS A 104 21.85 -2.18 27.29
C CYS A 104 23.06 -2.67 28.09
N LYS A 105 23.86 -3.57 27.50
CA LYS A 105 25.02 -4.21 28.15
C LYS A 105 26.21 -3.29 28.27
N ASN A 106 26.35 -2.34 27.35
CA ASN A 106 27.48 -1.40 27.33
C ASN A 106 27.09 -0.04 26.73
N GLY A 107 27.98 0.94 26.88
CA GLY A 107 27.76 2.31 26.39
C GLY A 107 27.70 2.42 24.86
N TYR A 108 28.35 1.51 24.14
CA TYR A 108 28.27 1.46 22.68
C TYR A 108 26.87 1.06 22.21
N GLU A 109 26.33 -0.03 22.75
CA GLU A 109 24.98 -0.53 22.47
C GLU A 109 23.92 0.51 22.81
N THR A 110 24.10 1.21 23.94
CA THR A 110 23.23 2.32 24.34
C THR A 110 23.19 3.40 23.27
N LYS A 111 24.35 3.88 22.81
CA LYS A 111 24.45 4.92 21.77
C LYS A 111 23.91 4.42 20.41
N LEU A 112 24.16 3.16 20.06
CA LEU A 112 23.69 2.55 18.83
C LEU A 112 22.16 2.53 18.75
N PHE A 113 21.49 2.09 19.81
CA PHE A 113 20.02 2.09 19.86
C PHE A 113 19.46 3.49 19.97
N MET A 114 20.11 4.40 20.71
CA MET A 114 19.69 5.81 20.76
C MET A 114 19.69 6.45 19.37
N ALA A 115 20.77 6.28 18.61
CA ALA A 115 20.88 6.78 17.25
C ALA A 115 19.85 6.13 16.33
N SER A 116 19.68 4.81 16.40
CA SER A 116 18.75 4.05 15.56
C SER A 116 17.29 4.45 15.79
N PHE A 117 16.86 4.59 17.05
CA PHE A 117 15.50 4.99 17.39
C PHE A 117 15.20 6.44 16.98
N SER A 118 16.17 7.33 17.20
CA SER A 118 16.05 8.74 16.79
C SER A 118 15.97 8.87 15.27
N LEU A 119 16.81 8.13 14.54
CA LEU A 119 16.81 8.11 13.07
C LEU A 119 15.51 7.51 12.52
N ALA A 120 15.03 6.40 13.08
CA ALA A 120 13.76 5.80 12.67
C ALA A 120 12.57 6.74 12.88
N PHE A 121 12.53 7.43 14.02
CA PHE A 121 11.45 8.36 14.36
C PHE A 121 11.45 9.60 13.46
N HIS A 122 12.60 10.27 13.32
CA HIS A 122 12.69 11.51 12.55
C HIS A 122 12.76 11.30 11.04
N GLY A 123 13.29 10.17 10.59
CA GLY A 123 13.38 9.78 9.18
C GLY A 123 12.18 8.98 8.67
N PHE A 124 11.18 8.70 9.53
CA PHE A 124 10.05 7.80 9.23
C PHE A 124 10.48 6.43 8.67
N MET A 125 11.64 5.96 9.10
CA MET A 125 12.26 4.77 8.54
C MET A 125 11.71 3.51 9.21
N ARG A 126 11.52 2.45 8.42
CA ARG A 126 11.21 1.11 8.94
C ARG A 126 12.49 0.43 9.43
N VAL A 127 12.36 -0.52 10.36
CA VAL A 127 13.50 -1.33 10.84
C VAL A 127 14.28 -1.98 9.69
N GLY A 128 13.61 -2.45 8.64
CA GLY A 128 14.28 -3.06 7.48
C GLY A 128 15.10 -2.07 6.62
N GLU A 129 14.89 -0.77 6.79
CA GLU A 129 15.63 0.28 6.07
C GLU A 129 16.89 0.69 6.85
N ILE A 130 16.92 0.50 8.17
CA ILE A 130 18.04 0.86 9.05
C ILE A 130 18.87 -0.35 9.53
N THR A 131 18.36 -1.58 9.35
CA THR A 131 19.07 -2.81 9.72
C THR A 131 19.43 -3.63 8.49
N VAL A 132 20.48 -4.44 8.62
CA VAL A 132 20.91 -5.39 7.60
C VAL A 132 20.39 -6.77 7.99
N ASP A 133 19.57 -7.37 7.13
CA ASP A 133 19.19 -8.78 7.26
C ASP A 133 20.23 -9.65 6.56
N CYS A 134 20.89 -10.54 7.31
CA CYS A 134 21.91 -11.44 6.77
C CYS A 134 21.32 -12.57 5.91
N LYS A 135 20.00 -12.81 5.96
CA LYS A 135 19.33 -13.89 5.22
C LYS A 135 18.66 -13.39 3.94
N ASN A 136 18.22 -12.13 3.90
CA ASN A 136 17.61 -11.53 2.72
C ASN A 136 18.63 -10.80 1.84
N LYS A 137 18.82 -11.29 0.62
CA LYS A 137 19.60 -10.58 -0.42
C LYS A 137 18.88 -9.35 -0.98
N GLN A 138 17.59 -9.16 -0.70
CA GLN A 138 16.87 -7.95 -1.08
C GLN A 138 17.24 -6.81 -0.13
N MET A 139 18.19 -5.97 -0.55
CA MET A 139 18.70 -4.86 0.25
C MET A 139 17.74 -3.66 0.18
N HIS A 140 16.77 -3.60 1.09
CA HIS A 140 16.00 -2.38 1.34
C HIS A 140 16.71 -1.41 2.31
N THR A 141 17.89 -1.78 2.80
CA THR A 141 18.73 -0.97 3.67
C THR A 141 19.20 0.28 2.94
N VAL A 142 19.10 1.44 3.61
CA VAL A 142 19.62 2.69 3.07
C VAL A 142 21.14 2.62 2.99
N LYS A 143 21.68 2.92 1.81
CA LYS A 143 23.12 3.01 1.55
C LYS A 143 23.52 4.46 1.41
N PHE A 144 24.67 4.82 1.96
CA PHE A 144 25.24 6.17 1.82
C PHE A 144 25.36 6.61 0.36
N GLU A 145 25.70 5.69 -0.54
CA GLU A 145 25.79 5.91 -1.99
C GLU A 145 24.49 6.41 -2.62
N ASN A 146 23.34 6.08 -2.01
CA ASN A 146 22.02 6.46 -2.51
C ASN A 146 21.52 7.80 -1.96
N ILE A 147 22.26 8.40 -1.02
CA ILE A 147 21.92 9.70 -0.45
C ILE A 147 22.55 10.75 -1.37
N LYS A 148 21.77 11.25 -2.33
CA LYS A 148 22.12 12.49 -3.03
C LYS A 148 21.94 13.64 -2.03
N ALA A 149 23.03 14.17 -1.51
CA ALA A 149 23.00 15.44 -0.82
C ALA A 149 22.36 16.48 -1.77
N LEU A 150 21.31 17.15 -1.29
CA LEU A 150 20.70 18.29 -1.96
C LEU A 150 21.73 19.42 -2.12
#